data_AF-A0A2M8FUU2-F1
#
_entry.id   AF-A0A2M8FUU2-F1
#
_cell.length_a   1.000
_cell.length_b   1.000
_cell.length_c   1.000
_cell.angle_alpha   90.00
_cell.angle_beta   90.00
_cell.angle_gamma   90.00
#
_symmetry.space_group_name_H-M   'P 1'
#
loop_
_entity.id
_entity.type
_entity.pdbx_description
1 polymer ?
#
loop_
_entity_poly.entity_id
_entity_poly.type
_entity_poly.pdbx_seq_one_letter_code
_entity_poly.pdbx_strand_id
1 'polypeptide(L)' 'QSINGCDSIVSQTLNVSPIHVVDLGNDTAFCAGNSLLLDASAGASSYQWMNGVGFPYNQQTFNVSSTGTFYVVTTLGA' A
#
# COMPACT_ATOMS: atom_id res chain seq x y z
N GLN A 1 42.64 -29.27 0.24
CA GLN A 1 42.27 -28.24 -0.74
C GLN A 1 43.36 -28.18 -1.80
N SER A 2 42.95 -28.18 -3.07
CA SER A 2 43.83 -27.90 -4.21
C SER A 2 44.37 -26.47 -4.09
N ILE A 3 45.64 -26.29 -4.43
CA ILE A 3 46.50 -25.14 -4.06
C ILE A 3 46.21 -23.89 -4.93
N ASN A 4 45.01 -23.75 -5.52
CA ASN A 4 44.57 -22.61 -6.37
C ASN A 4 43.04 -22.57 -6.56
N GLY A 5 42.26 -22.89 -5.52
CA GLY A 5 40.79 -22.76 -5.59
C GLY A 5 40.37 -21.39 -5.10
N CYS A 6 39.72 -20.58 -5.96
CA CYS A 6 39.13 -19.30 -5.57
C CYS A 6 38.27 -19.46 -4.29
N ASP A 7 38.76 -18.90 -3.19
CA ASP A 7 37.95 -18.52 -2.04
C ASP A 7 37.46 -17.10 -2.29
N SER A 8 36.36 -16.97 -3.02
CA SER A 8 35.67 -15.70 -3.19
C SER A 8 34.40 -15.76 -2.37
N ILE A 9 34.39 -15.07 -1.25
CA ILE A 9 33.21 -14.88 -0.42
C ILE A 9 32.35 -13.82 -1.10
N VAL A 10 31.19 -14.22 -1.61
CA VAL A 10 30.14 -13.29 -2.06
C VAL A 10 29.13 -13.16 -0.94
N SER A 11 29.01 -11.96 -0.37
CA SER A 11 27.94 -11.59 0.55
C SER A 11 26.80 -10.94 -0.22
N GLN A 12 25.57 -11.38 0.06
CA GLN A 12 24.35 -10.75 -0.43
C GLN A 12 23.53 -10.27 0.76
N THR A 13 23.16 -9.00 0.75
CA THR A 13 22.29 -8.42 1.76
C THR A 13 20.84 -8.60 1.33
N LEU A 14 20.06 -9.37 2.10
CA LEU A 14 18.62 -9.48 1.89
C LEU A 14 17.91 -8.33 2.59
N ASN A 15 17.34 -7.40 1.82
CA ASN A 15 16.44 -6.38 2.36
C ASN A 15 15.04 -6.95 2.47
N VAL A 16 14.62 -7.28 3.68
CA VAL A 16 13.23 -7.63 3.99
C VAL A 16 12.51 -6.35 4.39
N SER A 17 11.64 -5.85 3.52
CA SER A 17 10.76 -4.73 3.87
C SER A 17 9.72 -5.20 4.89
N PRO A 18 9.49 -4.46 5.99
CA PRO A 18 8.46 -4.81 6.95
C PRO A 18 7.08 -4.80 6.28
N ILE A 19 6.23 -5.76 6.68
CA ILE A 19 4.84 -5.78 6.24
C ILE A 19 4.15 -4.55 6.83
N HIS A 20 3.63 -3.72 5.95
CA HIS A 20 2.92 -2.52 6.31
C HIS A 20 1.42 -2.76 6.16
N VAL A 21 0.68 -2.61 7.26
CA VAL A 21 -0.77 -2.84 7.30
C VAL A 21 -1.49 -1.50 7.26
N VAL A 22 -2.42 -1.36 6.31
CA VAL A 22 -3.37 -0.25 6.24
C VAL A 22 -4.72 -0.77 6.73
N ASP A 23 -5.31 -0.09 7.70
CA ASP A 23 -6.66 -0.37 8.19
C ASP A 23 -7.57 0.79 7.79
N LEU A 24 -8.57 0.51 6.95
CA LEU A 24 -9.58 1.49 6.50
C LEU A 24 -10.80 1.51 7.43
N GLY A 25 -10.80 0.71 8.49
CA GLY A 25 -11.93 0.49 9.36
C GLY A 25 -12.94 -0.50 8.78
N ASN A 26 -14.09 -0.58 9.46
CA ASN A 26 -15.17 -1.49 9.08
C ASN A 26 -15.97 -0.98 7.88
N ASP A 27 -16.58 -1.93 7.16
CA ASP A 27 -17.56 -1.62 6.12
C ASP A 27 -18.67 -0.70 6.67
N THR A 28 -18.89 0.40 5.96
CA THR A 28 -19.79 1.47 6.40
C THR A 28 -20.86 1.73 5.34
N ALA A 29 -22.11 1.84 5.79
CA ALA A 29 -23.22 2.29 4.97
C ALA A 29 -23.57 3.76 5.31
N PHE A 30 -23.79 4.58 4.29
CA PHE A 30 -24.18 5.98 4.45
C PHE A 30 -25.32 6.35 3.50
N CYS A 31 -26.08 7.39 3.86
CA CYS A 31 -27.21 7.86 3.06
C CYS A 31 -26.74 8.57 1.79
N ALA A 32 -27.58 8.54 0.75
CA ALA A 32 -27.33 9.30 -0.48
C ALA A 32 -27.15 10.79 -0.17
N GLY A 33 -26.09 11.39 -0.72
CA GLY A 33 -25.72 12.79 -0.46
C GLY A 33 -24.71 12.98 0.68
N ASN A 34 -24.46 11.94 1.48
CA ASN A 34 -23.35 11.94 2.43
C ASN A 34 -22.07 11.46 1.74
N SER A 35 -20.93 11.80 2.35
CA SER A 35 -19.62 11.29 1.94
C SER A 35 -18.88 10.71 3.15
N LEU A 36 -18.01 9.75 2.87
CA LEU A 36 -17.12 9.13 3.84
C LEU A 36 -15.67 9.45 3.45
N LEU A 37 -14.88 9.90 4.41
CA LEU A 37 -13.46 10.11 4.21
C LEU A 37 -12.72 8.82 4.59
N LEU A 38 -12.15 8.14 3.60
CA LEU A 38 -11.20 7.07 3.83
C LEU A 38 -9.81 7.68 4.02
N ASP A 39 -9.05 7.20 4.99
CA ASP A 39 -7.70 7.66 5.28
C ASP A 39 -6.75 6.46 5.34
N ALA A 40 -5.76 6.44 4.46
CA ALA A 40 -4.72 5.43 4.45
C ALA A 40 -3.46 5.93 5.18
N SER A 41 -3.61 6.73 6.25
CA SER A 41 -2.55 7.33 7.07
C SER A 41 -1.66 6.27 7.71
N ALA A 42 -0.71 5.79 6.92
CA ALA A 42 0.04 4.60 7.26
C ALA A 42 1.56 4.84 7.04
N GLY A 43 1.98 6.07 6.75
CA GLY A 43 3.40 6.39 6.54
C GLY A 43 3.94 5.90 5.20
N ALA A 44 3.05 5.67 4.23
CA ALA A 44 3.42 5.31 2.88
C ALA A 44 3.96 6.51 2.09
N SER A 45 4.85 6.24 1.14
CA SER A 45 5.41 7.22 0.20
C SER A 45 4.48 7.47 -0.99
N SER A 46 3.66 6.48 -1.36
CA SER A 46 2.66 6.62 -2.42
C SER A 46 1.38 5.86 -2.10
N TYR A 47 0.28 6.33 -2.70
CA TYR A 47 -1.07 5.82 -2.54
C TYR A 47 -1.68 5.57 -3.91
N GLN A 48 -2.42 4.48 -4.05
CA GLN A 48 -3.22 4.17 -5.23
C GLN A 48 -4.56 3.58 -4.79
N TRP A 49 -5.58 4.43 -4.77
CA TRP A 49 -6.96 4.04 -4.49
C TRP A 49 -7.62 3.48 -5.74
N MET A 50 -8.38 2.39 -5.58
CA MET A 50 -9.21 1.83 -6.63
C MET A 50 -10.63 1.61 -6.10
N ASN A 51 -11.62 1.92 -6.94
CA ASN A 51 -13.05 1.85 -6.59
C ASN A 51 -13.86 0.96 -7.55
N GLY A 52 -13.18 0.16 -8.38
CA GLY A 52 -13.82 -0.71 -9.37
C GLY A 52 -14.44 -0.02 -10.58
N VAL A 53 -14.49 1.33 -10.63
CA VAL A 53 -15.19 2.09 -11.68
C VAL A 53 -14.39 3.26 -12.29
N GLY A 54 -13.11 3.44 -11.95
CA GLY A 54 -12.35 4.58 -12.46
C GLY A 54 -10.82 4.49 -12.39
N PHE A 55 -10.18 5.63 -12.67
CA PHE A 55 -8.73 5.83 -12.58
C PHE A 55 -8.26 5.86 -11.12
N PRO A 56 -7.00 5.46 -10.84
CA PRO A 56 -6.48 5.44 -9.49
C PRO A 56 -6.33 6.86 -8.93
N TYR A 57 -6.76 7.04 -7.68
CA TYR A 57 -6.54 8.29 -6.94
C TYR A 57 -5.29 8.16 -6.07
N ASN A 58 -4.46 9.20 -6.02
CA ASN A 58 -3.09 9.12 -5.51
C ASN A 58 -2.82 9.96 -4.25
N GLN A 59 -3.87 10.39 -3.57
CA GLN A 59 -3.76 11.11 -2.30
C GLN A 59 -3.89 10.15 -1.12
N GLN A 60 -3.39 10.56 0.04
CA GLN A 60 -3.45 9.76 1.27
C GLN A 60 -4.90 9.50 1.70
N THR A 61 -5.75 10.51 1.60
CA THR A 61 -7.17 10.42 1.94
C THR A 61 -8.01 10.33 0.68
N PHE A 62 -9.19 9.74 0.74
CA PHE A 62 -10.13 9.66 -0.37
C PHE A 62 -11.56 9.90 0.11
N ASN A 63 -12.21 10.96 -0.38
CA ASN A 63 -13.61 11.25 -0.05
C ASN A 63 -14.55 10.51 -1.00
N VAL A 64 -15.24 9.49 -0.50
CA VAL A 64 -16.15 8.65 -1.27
C VAL A 64 -17.60 9.06 -1.02
N SER A 65 -18.34 9.32 -2.10
CA SER A 65 -19.77 9.67 -2.06
C SER A 65 -20.66 8.66 -2.79
N SER A 66 -20.05 7.62 -3.36
CA SER A 66 -20.73 6.52 -4.05
C SER A 66 -20.53 5.21 -3.30
N THR A 67 -21.49 4.30 -3.45
CA THR A 67 -21.39 2.94 -2.92
C THR A 67 -20.53 2.09 -3.84
N GLY A 68 -19.75 1.18 -3.26
CA GLY A 68 -18.84 0.31 -4.00
C GLY A 68 -17.78 -0.30 -3.08
N THR A 69 -16.94 -1.15 -3.65
CA THR A 69 -15.77 -1.69 -2.95
C THR A 69 -14.57 -0.81 -3.24
N PHE A 70 -13.95 -0.30 -2.18
CA PHE A 70 -12.76 0.53 -2.26
C PHE A 70 -11.58 -0.22 -1.66
N TYR A 71 -10.43 -0.15 -2.32
CA TYR A 71 -9.16 -0.66 -1.78
C TYR A 71 -8.03 0.31 -2.10
N VAL A 72 -6.98 0.29 -1.29
CA VAL A 72 -5.80 1.13 -1.46
C VAL A 72 -4.56 0.26 -1.51
N VAL A 73 -3.68 0.55 -2.47
CA VAL A 73 -2.34 0.01 -2.53
C VAL A 73 -1.38 1.11 -2.10
N THR A 74 -0.59 0.83 -1.07
CA THR A 74 0.43 1.74 -0.55
C THR A 74 1.82 1.19 -0.82
N THR A 75 2.77 2.08 -1.08
CA THR A 75 4.19 1.72 -1.15
C THR A 75 4.94 2.42 -0.04
N LEU A 76 5.78 1.70 0.70
CA LEU A 76 6.76 2.32 1.59
C LEU A 76 7.90 2.90 0.74
N GLY A 77 8.36 4.10 1.09
CA GLY A 77 9.58 4.65 0.50
C GLY A 77 10.77 3.83 1.00
N ALA A 78 11.70 3.52 0.09
CA ALA A 78 12.97 2.87 0.42
C ALA A 78 13.89 3.80 1.23
#